data_AF-A0A6P2VUF8-F1
#
_entry.id   AF-A0A6P2VUF8-F1
#
_cell.length_a   1.000
_cell.length_b   1.000
_cell.length_c   1.000
_cell.angle_alpha   90.00
_cell.angle_beta   90.00
_cell.angle_gamma   90.00
#
_symmetry.space_group_name_H-M   'P 1'
#
loop_
_entity.id
_entity.type
_entity.pdbx_description
1 polymer ?
#
loop_
_entity_poly.entity_id
_entity_poly.type
_entity_poly.pdbx_seq_one_letter_code
_entity_poly.pdbx_strand_id
1 'polypeptide(L)'
;MKGAVVAFNLSICPTGWQVYTPAQGRFVRGIDKPGGTTDPDGQRAPGTLQSDMVGPHTHTYNDLTESAHGGFTNDHDHPATTKQYTTGSDLSTGPETRPKNVALLYCVMN
;
A
#
# COMPACT_ATOMS: atom_id res chain seq x y z
N MET A 1 -17.57 -23.74 17.39
CA MET A 1 -17.35 -22.32 17.03
C MET A 1 -17.54 -22.19 15.53
N LYS A 2 -18.36 -21.25 15.06
CA LYS A 2 -18.51 -20.94 13.61
C LYS A 2 -17.83 -19.61 13.35
N GLY A 3 -17.09 -19.48 12.24
CA GLY A 3 -16.46 -18.22 11.82
C GLY A 3 -14.93 -18.19 11.79
N ALA A 4 -14.24 -19.30 12.06
CA ALA A 4 -12.80 -19.39 11.83
C ALA A 4 -12.51 -19.35 10.32
N VAL A 5 -11.54 -18.53 9.92
CA VAL A 5 -11.01 -18.47 8.55
C VAL A 5 -9.57 -18.96 8.62
N VAL A 6 -9.25 -20.01 7.84
CA VAL A 6 -7.95 -20.67 7.83
C VAL A 6 -7.48 -20.82 6.39
N ALA A 7 -6.20 -20.56 6.14
CA ALA A 7 -5.61 -20.80 4.83
C ALA A 7 -5.24 -22.29 4.69
N PHE A 8 -5.58 -22.88 3.55
CA PHE A 8 -5.22 -24.25 3.20
C PHE A 8 -4.27 -24.25 2.02
N ASN A 9 -3.22 -25.06 2.06
CA ASN A 9 -2.38 -25.35 0.89
C ASN A 9 -3.03 -26.47 0.05
N LEU A 10 -4.28 -26.25 -0.37
CA LEU A 10 -5.11 -27.18 -1.16
C LEU A 10 -5.87 -26.38 -2.22
N SER A 11 -6.22 -27.00 -3.34
CA SER A 11 -7.01 -26.37 -4.41
C SER A 11 -8.52 -26.29 -4.11
N ILE A 12 -8.99 -27.07 -3.13
CA ILE A 12 -10.40 -27.15 -2.72
C ILE A 12 -10.46 -27.19 -1.18
N CYS A 13 -11.49 -26.58 -0.58
CA CYS A 13 -11.71 -26.64 0.85
C CYS A 13 -11.91 -28.10 1.32
N PRO A 14 -11.26 -28.54 2.42
CA PRO A 14 -11.52 -29.85 3.00
C PRO A 14 -12.98 -30.03 3.40
N THR A 15 -13.42 -31.29 3.53
CA THR A 15 -14.76 -31.61 4.04
C THR A 15 -15.04 -30.87 5.35
N GLY A 16 -16.21 -30.21 5.42
CA GLY A 16 -16.61 -29.40 6.58
C GLY A 16 -16.16 -27.93 6.53
N TRP A 17 -15.34 -27.54 5.55
CA TRP A 17 -14.94 -26.16 5.30
C TRP A 17 -15.61 -25.63 4.02
N GLN A 18 -15.80 -24.30 3.98
CA GLN A 18 -16.34 -23.60 2.82
C GLN A 18 -15.38 -22.49 2.42
N VAL A 19 -15.37 -22.16 1.12
CA VAL A 19 -14.58 -21.05 0.61
C VAL A 19 -15.07 -19.75 1.24
N TYR A 20 -14.17 -19.01 1.87
CA TYR A 20 -14.44 -17.66 2.31
C TYR A 20 -14.28 -16.69 1.14
N THR A 21 -15.36 -16.49 0.39
CA THR A 21 -15.37 -15.69 -0.85
C THR A 21 -14.81 -14.27 -0.70
N PRO A 22 -15.00 -13.55 0.43
CA PRO A 22 -14.43 -12.20 0.56
C PRO A 22 -12.90 -12.16 0.45
N ALA A 23 -12.18 -13.20 0.88
CA ALA A 23 -10.71 -13.24 0.84
C ALA A 23 -10.11 -13.68 -0.50
N GLN A 24 -10.92 -14.14 -1.48
CA GLN A 24 -10.38 -14.59 -2.76
C GLN A 24 -9.65 -13.45 -3.49
N GLY A 25 -8.34 -13.63 -3.74
CA GLY A 25 -7.50 -12.64 -4.41
C GLY A 25 -7.27 -11.36 -3.61
N ARG A 26 -7.51 -11.36 -2.29
CA ARG A 26 -7.37 -10.18 -1.43
C ARG A 26 -6.43 -10.45 -0.28
N PHE A 27 -5.79 -9.38 0.19
CA PHE A 27 -5.06 -9.41 1.45
C PHE A 27 -6.05 -9.48 2.62
N VAL A 28 -5.59 -10.03 3.74
CA VAL A 28 -6.34 -9.95 5.00
C VAL A 28 -5.77 -8.81 5.83
N ARG A 29 -6.67 -7.95 6.31
CA ARG A 29 -6.36 -6.88 7.26
C ARG A 29 -7.09 -7.19 8.58
N GLY A 30 -6.41 -6.92 9.69
CA GLY A 30 -7.03 -7.00 11.01
C GLY A 30 -8.06 -5.88 11.21
N ILE A 31 -9.20 -6.19 11.82
CA ILE A 31 -10.16 -5.16 12.27
C ILE A 31 -9.51 -4.33 13.37
N ASP A 32 -9.57 -3.01 13.21
CA ASP A 32 -9.12 -2.08 14.22
C ASP A 32 -9.86 -2.25 15.54
N LYS A 33 -9.12 -2.06 16.64
CA LYS A 33 -9.72 -1.97 17.97
C LYS A 33 -10.76 -0.83 18.00
N PRO A 34 -11.76 -0.88 18.88
CA PRO A 34 -12.66 0.26 19.09
C PRO A 34 -11.87 1.54 19.35
N GLY A 35 -12.12 2.59 18.55
CA GLY A 35 -11.37 3.85 18.61
C GLY A 35 -9.93 3.80 18.10
N GLY A 36 -9.55 2.72 17.40
CA GLY A 36 -8.27 2.61 16.68
C GLY A 36 -8.18 3.58 15.51
N THR A 37 -6.95 3.88 15.10
CA THR A 37 -6.62 4.79 14.00
C THR A 37 -5.63 4.18 13.02
N THR A 38 -5.47 2.85 13.03
CA THR A 38 -4.53 2.16 12.13
C THR A 38 -5.15 2.04 10.74
N ASP A 39 -6.44 1.69 10.65
CA ASP A 39 -7.19 1.81 9.41
C ASP A 39 -7.67 3.27 9.26
N PRO A 40 -7.25 4.00 8.20
CA PRO A 40 -7.66 5.38 8.01
C PRO A 40 -9.16 5.54 7.72
N ASP A 41 -9.85 4.46 7.33
CA ASP A 41 -11.30 4.46 7.12
C ASP A 41 -12.07 4.08 8.41
N GLY A 42 -11.35 3.89 9.53
CA GLY A 42 -11.91 3.57 10.83
C GLY A 42 -12.21 2.08 11.05
N GLN A 43 -12.98 1.80 12.10
CA GLN A 43 -13.30 0.42 12.49
C GLN A 43 -14.22 -0.24 11.46
N ARG A 44 -13.76 -1.39 10.95
CA ARG A 44 -14.46 -2.19 9.94
C ARG A 44 -15.28 -3.31 10.56
N ALA A 45 -16.40 -3.66 9.92
CA ALA A 45 -17.11 -4.90 10.21
C ALA A 45 -16.43 -6.11 9.56
N PRO A 46 -16.53 -7.32 10.15
CA PRO A 46 -15.97 -8.54 9.55
C PRO A 46 -16.47 -8.78 8.12
N GLY A 47 -15.55 -9.11 7.22
CA GLY A 47 -15.82 -9.38 5.81
C GLY A 47 -16.03 -8.16 4.92
N THR A 48 -15.97 -6.96 5.47
CA THR A 48 -15.99 -5.73 4.65
C THR A 48 -14.72 -5.60 3.83
N LEU A 49 -14.88 -5.12 2.60
CA LEU A 49 -13.79 -4.92 1.66
C LEU A 49 -13.24 -3.51 1.76
N GLN A 50 -11.96 -3.37 1.45
CA GLN A 50 -11.28 -2.10 1.28
C GLN A 50 -10.61 -2.09 -0.09
N SER A 51 -10.85 -1.04 -0.87
CA SER A 51 -10.21 -0.84 -2.17
C SER A 51 -8.72 -0.58 -2.01
N ASP A 52 -7.97 -0.90 -3.06
CA ASP A 52 -6.59 -0.47 -3.20
C ASP A 52 -6.50 1.05 -3.25
N MET A 53 -5.36 1.55 -2.81
CA MET A 53 -5.07 2.98 -2.74
C MET A 53 -3.56 3.19 -2.83
N VAL A 54 -3.14 4.27 -3.47
CA VAL A 54 -1.75 4.73 -3.47
C VAL A 54 -1.69 6.01 -2.67
N GLY A 55 -0.92 5.97 -1.58
CA GLY A 55 -0.75 7.09 -0.67
C GLY A 55 0.17 8.16 -1.25
N PRO A 56 0.16 9.37 -0.65
CA PRO A 56 0.99 10.47 -1.10
C PRO A 56 2.46 10.14 -0.92
N HIS A 57 3.24 10.33 -1.98
CA HIS A 57 4.69 10.27 -1.94
C HIS A 57 5.29 11.21 -2.99
N THR A 58 6.50 11.68 -2.73
CA THR A 58 7.27 12.52 -3.66
C THR A 58 8.65 11.93 -3.87
N HIS A 59 9.16 12.13 -5.07
CA HIS A 59 10.52 11.83 -5.47
C HIS A 59 11.23 13.14 -5.81
N THR A 60 12.44 13.30 -5.32
CA THR A 60 13.33 14.39 -5.72
C THR A 60 14.39 13.84 -6.64
N TYR A 61 14.58 14.46 -7.80
CA TYR A 61 15.72 14.17 -8.66
C TYR A 61 16.47 15.46 -9.00
N ASN A 62 17.77 15.31 -9.20
CA ASN A 62 18.64 16.40 -9.63
C ASN A 62 18.80 16.31 -11.13
N ASP A 63 18.53 17.42 -11.81
CA ASP A 63 18.85 17.61 -13.21
C ASP A 63 20.13 18.45 -13.29
N LEU A 64 21.10 17.96 -14.05
CA LEU A 64 22.31 18.69 -14.34
C LEU A 64 22.02 19.50 -15.60
N THR A 65 21.70 20.78 -15.44
CA THR A 65 21.47 21.64 -16.60
C THR A 65 22.80 22.06 -17.23
N GLU A 66 22.90 21.92 -18.55
CA GLU A 66 24.06 22.36 -19.34
C GLU A 66 24.46 23.81 -19.05
N SER A 67 25.76 24.07 -19.01
CA SER A 67 26.30 25.42 -19.27
C SER A 67 25.81 25.88 -20.65
N ALA A 68 25.63 27.18 -20.86
CA ALA A 68 25.10 27.82 -22.10
C ALA A 68 25.84 27.45 -23.42
N HIS A 69 26.81 26.54 -23.38
CA HIS A 69 27.69 26.10 -24.46
C HIS A 69 27.47 24.64 -24.91
N GLY A 70 26.36 23.99 -24.52
CA GLY A 70 25.87 22.77 -25.21
C GLY A 70 26.73 21.52 -25.02
N GLY A 71 27.32 21.33 -23.85
CA GLY A 71 28.00 20.08 -23.51
C GLY A 71 28.18 19.85 -22.01
N PHE A 72 28.04 18.58 -21.59
CA PHE A 72 28.43 18.13 -20.26
C PHE A 72 29.96 18.08 -20.17
N THR A 73 30.58 19.08 -19.55
CA THR A 73 31.99 19.00 -19.15
C THR A 73 32.07 18.68 -17.65
N ASN A 74 32.86 17.68 -17.28
CA ASN A 74 33.34 17.51 -15.90
C ASN A 74 34.50 18.48 -15.62
N ASP A 75 34.47 19.68 -16.21
CA ASP A 75 35.50 20.68 -15.99
C ASP A 75 35.29 21.34 -14.63
N HIS A 76 36.33 21.34 -13.81
CA HIS A 76 36.35 21.98 -12.50
C HIS A 76 36.23 23.51 -12.54
N ASP A 77 36.20 24.11 -13.73
CA ASP A 77 36.22 25.57 -13.93
C ASP A 77 34.87 26.18 -14.32
N HIS A 78 33.80 25.38 -14.50
CA HIS A 78 32.45 25.89 -14.79
C HIS A 78 31.43 25.37 -13.77
N PRO A 79 30.73 26.25 -13.02
CA PRO A 79 29.75 25.79 -12.05
C PRO A 79 28.58 25.15 -12.79
N ALA A 80 28.51 23.83 -12.79
CA ALA A 80 27.29 23.11 -13.13
C ALA A 80 26.19 23.58 -12.17
N THR A 81 25.11 24.14 -12.70
CA THR A 81 23.95 24.50 -11.88
C THR A 81 23.11 23.24 -11.72
N THR A 82 23.08 22.70 -10.49
CA THR A 82 22.18 21.61 -10.15
C THR A 82 20.78 22.17 -9.92
N LYS A 83 19.81 21.76 -10.73
CA LYS A 83 18.41 22.11 -10.51
C LYS A 83 17.69 20.91 -9.90
N GLN A 84 17.13 21.11 -8.72
CA GLN A 84 16.37 20.08 -8.03
C GLN A 84 14.89 20.15 -8.44
N TYR A 85 14.35 19.03 -8.90
CA TYR A 85 12.94 18.88 -9.20
C TYR A 85 12.30 17.90 -8.22
N THR A 86 11.07 18.21 -7.81
CA THR A 86 10.24 17.32 -7.01
C THR A 86 9.06 16.88 -7.84
N THR A 87 8.93 15.59 -8.08
CA THR A 87 7.75 14.98 -8.71
C THR A 87 6.99 14.21 -7.65
N GLY A 88 5.72 14.54 -7.47
CA GLY A 88 4.81 13.78 -6.62
C GLY A 88 4.00 12.79 -7.44
N SER A 89 3.45 11.78 -6.78
CA SER A 89 2.25 11.15 -7.30
C SER A 89 1.11 12.16 -7.19
N ASP A 90 0.73 12.82 -8.29
CA ASP A 90 -0.45 13.71 -8.33
C ASP A 90 -1.77 12.96 -8.05
N LEU A 91 -1.71 11.62 -8.05
CA LEU A 91 -2.83 10.68 -7.87
C LEU A 91 -2.92 10.13 -6.43
N SER A 92 -2.53 10.91 -5.42
CA SER A 92 -2.81 10.55 -4.02
C SER A 92 -4.31 10.32 -3.85
N THR A 93 -4.71 9.06 -3.76
CA THR A 93 -6.12 8.65 -3.66
C THR A 93 -6.59 8.51 -2.20
N GLY A 94 -5.67 8.71 -1.25
CA GLY A 94 -5.94 8.82 0.18
C GLY A 94 -4.68 8.63 1.02
N PRO A 95 -4.80 8.43 2.34
CA PRO A 95 -3.69 8.60 3.30
C PRO A 95 -2.70 7.43 3.39
N GLU A 96 -2.88 6.36 2.62
CA GLU A 96 -2.14 5.10 2.76
C GLU A 96 -1.94 4.43 1.39
N THR A 97 -0.78 3.78 1.20
CA THR A 97 -0.58 2.82 0.11
C THR A 97 -0.97 1.43 0.58
N ARG A 98 -2.04 0.85 0.00
CA ARG A 98 -2.57 -0.47 0.40
C ARG A 98 -3.10 -1.27 -0.79
N PRO A 99 -2.98 -2.60 -0.79
CA PRO A 99 -3.70 -3.45 -1.74
C PRO A 99 -5.17 -3.61 -1.34
N LYS A 100 -5.98 -4.13 -2.28
CA LYS A 100 -7.35 -4.58 -1.98
C LYS A 100 -7.34 -5.62 -0.86
N ASN A 101 -8.12 -5.40 0.18
CA ASN A 101 -8.13 -6.26 1.35
C ASN A 101 -9.55 -6.51 1.90
N VAL A 102 -9.65 -7.50 2.80
CA VAL A 102 -10.84 -7.83 3.58
C VAL A 102 -10.51 -7.77 5.07
N ALA A 103 -11.44 -7.25 5.86
CA ALA A 103 -11.29 -7.13 7.31
C ALA A 103 -11.69 -8.42 8.05
N LEU A 104 -10.80 -8.95 8.89
CA LEU A 104 -11.08 -10.08 9.79
C LEU A 104 -10.66 -9.74 11.23
N LEU A 105 -11.37 -10.32 12.20
CA LEU A 105 -10.94 -10.28 13.60
C LEU A 105 -9.87 -11.34 13.82
N TYR A 106 -8.71 -10.92 14.34
CA TYR A 106 -7.64 -11.85 14.73
C TYR A 106 -7.80 -12.21 16.20
N CYS A 107 -7.88 -13.50 16.47
CA CYS A 107 -7.97 -14.04 17.82
C CYS A 107 -6.85 -15.07 18.03
N VAL A 108 -6.36 -15.17 19.25
CA VAL A 108 -5.47 -16.25 19.68
C VAL A 108 -6.20 -17.14 20.68
N MET A 109 -5.89 -18.42 20.68
CA MET A 109 -6.32 -19.34 21.73
C MET A 109 -5.43 -19.12 22.95
N ASN A 110 -6.03 -19.01 24.13
CA ASN A 110 -5.31 -18.94 25.40
C ASN A 110 -5.21 -20.33 26.03
#